data_AF-A0A7X2FVT3-F1
#
_entry.id   AF-A0A7X2FVT3-F1
#
_cell.length_a   1.000
_cell.length_b   1.000
_cell.length_c   1.000
_cell.angle_alpha   90.00
_cell.angle_beta   90.00
_cell.angle_gamma   90.00
#
_symmetry.space_group_name_H-M   'P 1'
#
loop_
_entity.id
_entity.type
_entity.pdbx_description
1 polymer ?
#
loop_
_entity_poly.entity_id
_entity_poly.type
_entity_poly.pdbx_seq_one_letter_code
_entity_poly.pdbx_strand_id
1 'polypeptide(L)'
;MYRNFSIVSATALALTLAMTSAASAQNVIELTQTGCQFIEPEGTDLGYQPQKADDCRTINKESGSERLTKSETLTLKPGKYTFRVANKNVPYELGFWIREADYDWRNPLHKITKTSVSGGGLYEGVTQEYTVELEPGEYLYSCPLNPTPDYRIIVQ
;
A
#
# COMPACT_ATOMS: atom_id res chain seq x y z
N MET A 1 57.82 -9.38 -58.83
CA MET A 1 56.92 -8.20 -58.90
C MET A 1 55.49 -8.70 -58.80
N TYR A 2 54.77 -8.24 -57.76
CA TYR A 2 53.32 -8.27 -57.45
C TYR A 2 52.43 -9.47 -57.90
N ARG A 3 51.93 -10.32 -56.98
CA ARG A 3 50.76 -10.21 -56.06
C ARG A 3 49.41 -10.29 -56.78
N ASN A 4 48.58 -11.29 -56.44
CA ASN A 4 47.12 -11.19 -56.39
C ASN A 4 46.55 -12.32 -55.51
N PHE A 5 46.29 -11.99 -54.24
CA PHE A 5 45.44 -12.79 -53.34
C PHE A 5 44.11 -12.04 -53.22
N SER A 6 43.03 -12.62 -53.73
CA SER A 6 41.67 -12.13 -53.52
C SER A 6 41.22 -12.54 -52.12
N ILE A 7 41.01 -11.56 -51.24
CA ILE A 7 40.42 -11.74 -49.93
C ILE A 7 38.93 -11.41 -50.04
N VAL A 8 38.08 -12.43 -49.85
CA VAL A 8 36.63 -12.26 -49.67
C VAL A 8 36.40 -11.89 -48.20
N SER A 9 36.05 -10.63 -47.92
CA SER A 9 35.65 -10.19 -46.59
C SER A 9 34.20 -10.58 -46.32
N ALA A 10 34.00 -11.53 -45.41
CA ALA A 10 32.69 -11.81 -44.81
C ALA A 10 32.52 -10.92 -43.57
N THR A 11 31.72 -9.87 -43.69
CA THR A 11 31.32 -9.02 -42.56
C THR A 11 30.23 -9.71 -41.77
N ALA A 12 30.57 -10.24 -40.59
CA ALA A 12 29.61 -10.76 -39.63
C ALA A 12 28.93 -9.58 -38.91
N LEU A 13 27.64 -9.38 -39.17
CA LEU A 13 26.81 -8.37 -38.51
C LEU A 13 26.36 -8.93 -37.15
N ALA A 14 27.02 -8.52 -36.07
CA ALA A 14 26.62 -8.88 -34.71
C ALA A 14 25.39 -8.05 -34.30
N LEU A 15 24.23 -8.71 -34.25
CA LEU A 15 22.97 -8.12 -33.81
C LEU A 15 22.92 -8.11 -32.27
N THR A 16 23.23 -6.98 -31.66
CA THR A 16 23.05 -6.77 -30.21
C THR A 16 21.56 -6.62 -29.90
N LEU A 17 20.94 -7.64 -29.30
CA LEU A 17 19.62 -7.53 -28.69
C LEU A 17 19.73 -6.59 -27.46
N ALA A 18 19.21 -5.38 -27.59
CA ALA A 18 18.93 -4.53 -26.44
C ALA A 18 17.75 -5.15 -25.66
N MET A 19 18.03 -5.79 -24.53
CA MET A 19 16.99 -6.15 -23.57
C MET A 19 16.47 -4.87 -22.92
N THR A 20 15.38 -4.33 -23.46
CA THR A 20 14.58 -3.30 -22.77
C THR A 20 13.96 -3.94 -21.54
N SER A 21 14.50 -3.60 -20.36
CA SER A 21 13.88 -3.90 -19.08
C SER A 21 12.60 -3.09 -19.00
N ALA A 22 11.44 -3.75 -19.05
CA ALA A 22 10.18 -3.11 -18.73
C ALA A 22 10.22 -2.71 -17.25
N ALA A 23 10.38 -1.40 -16.99
CA ALA A 23 10.17 -0.85 -15.67
C ALA A 23 8.75 -1.23 -15.23
N SER A 24 8.64 -2.02 -14.16
CA SER A 24 7.37 -2.32 -13.51
C SER A 24 6.66 -1.00 -13.23
N ALA A 25 5.53 -0.76 -13.90
CA ALA A 25 4.55 0.19 -13.41
C ALA A 25 4.07 -0.37 -12.06
N GLN A 26 4.63 0.15 -10.96
CA GLN A 26 4.25 -0.29 -9.62
C GLN A 26 2.80 0.14 -9.39
N ASN A 27 1.96 -0.80 -8.94
CA ASN A 27 0.58 -0.49 -8.56
C ASN A 27 0.62 0.33 -7.26
N VAL A 28 0.61 1.65 -7.39
CA VAL A 28 0.63 2.58 -6.24
C VAL A 28 -0.80 2.91 -5.84
N ILE A 29 -1.11 2.77 -4.56
CA ILE A 29 -2.38 3.17 -3.94
C ILE A 29 -2.09 4.34 -3.02
N GLU A 30 -2.65 5.49 -3.33
CA GLU A 30 -2.53 6.71 -2.52
C GLU A 30 -3.58 6.69 -1.40
N LEU A 31 -3.17 6.95 -0.17
CA LEU A 31 -4.03 7.01 1.01
C LEU A 31 -3.69 8.22 1.87
N THR A 32 -4.71 8.92 2.37
CA THR A 32 -4.56 10.13 3.18
C THR A 32 -5.26 9.95 4.51
N GLN A 33 -4.50 10.01 5.59
CA GLN A 33 -5.02 10.03 6.95
C GLN A 33 -5.29 11.48 7.39
N THR A 34 -6.50 11.69 7.88
CA THR A 34 -6.84 12.79 8.79
C THR A 34 -7.26 12.20 10.13
N GLY A 35 -7.72 13.01 11.07
CA GLY A 35 -8.15 12.51 12.36
C GLY A 35 -9.15 11.35 12.24
N CYS A 36 -8.80 10.19 12.78
CA CYS A 36 -9.68 9.03 12.95
C CYS A 36 -10.22 8.41 11.65
N GLN A 37 -9.62 8.71 10.49
CA GLN A 37 -10.09 8.23 9.19
C GLN A 37 -8.98 8.12 8.13
N PHE A 38 -9.27 7.36 7.08
CA PHE A 38 -8.69 7.54 5.75
C PHE A 38 -9.71 8.23 4.85
N ILE A 39 -9.28 9.21 4.04
CA ILE A 39 -10.19 10.01 3.18
C ILE A 39 -10.74 9.16 2.04
N GLU A 40 -9.89 8.40 1.37
CA GLU A 40 -10.21 7.68 0.14
C GLU A 40 -11.38 6.70 0.30
N PRO A 41 -11.39 5.78 1.28
CA PRO A 41 -12.53 4.89 1.48
C PRO A 41 -13.80 5.62 1.93
N GLU A 42 -13.70 6.81 2.52
CA GLU A 42 -14.87 7.55 3.02
C GLU A 42 -15.37 8.65 2.09
N GLY A 43 -14.61 8.97 1.05
CA GLY A 43 -14.92 9.98 0.04
C GLY A 43 -14.88 11.44 0.51
N THR A 44 -14.71 11.70 1.82
CA THR A 44 -14.67 13.06 2.37
C THR A 44 -13.86 13.16 3.66
N ASP A 45 -13.32 14.35 3.92
CA ASP A 45 -12.74 14.72 5.21
C ASP A 45 -13.87 15.05 6.21
N LEU A 46 -13.99 14.30 7.30
CA LEU A 46 -15.02 14.55 8.32
C LEU A 46 -14.60 15.61 9.34
N GLY A 47 -13.35 16.10 9.26
CA GLY A 47 -12.88 17.23 10.06
C GLY A 47 -12.63 16.91 11.54
N TYR A 48 -12.44 15.64 11.91
CA TYR A 48 -12.05 15.29 13.26
C TYR A 48 -10.65 15.83 13.60
N GLN A 49 -10.49 16.37 14.81
CA GLN A 49 -9.25 16.96 15.30
C GLN A 49 -8.80 16.30 16.62
N PRO A 50 -8.45 15.00 16.59
CA PRO A 50 -8.01 14.29 17.77
C PRO A 50 -6.68 14.88 18.27
N GLN A 51 -6.52 14.93 19.58
CA GLN A 51 -5.24 15.30 20.21
C GLN A 51 -4.42 14.05 20.55
N LYS A 52 -5.07 12.88 20.63
CA LYS A 52 -4.44 11.58 20.87
C LYS A 52 -5.29 10.43 20.32
N ALA A 53 -4.70 9.24 20.23
CA ALA A 53 -5.35 8.03 19.74
C ALA A 53 -6.68 7.66 20.46
N ASP A 54 -6.79 7.94 21.76
CA ASP A 54 -8.02 7.64 22.54
C ASP A 54 -9.23 8.44 22.07
N ASP A 55 -9.02 9.64 21.52
CA ASP A 55 -10.10 10.47 21.01
C ASP A 55 -10.73 9.77 19.80
N CYS A 56 -9.91 9.19 18.93
CA CYS A 56 -10.38 8.40 17.78
C CYS A 56 -11.07 7.10 18.19
N ARG A 57 -10.60 6.42 19.25
CA ARG A 57 -11.33 5.27 19.80
C ARG A 57 -12.74 5.66 20.24
N THR A 58 -12.87 6.83 20.86
CA THR A 58 -14.18 7.35 21.31
C THR A 58 -15.07 7.67 20.12
N ILE A 59 -14.58 8.46 19.16
CA ILE A 59 -15.31 8.86 17.94
C ILE A 59 -15.75 7.64 17.12
N ASN A 60 -14.85 6.68 16.90
CA ASN A 60 -15.12 5.51 16.06
C ASN A 60 -15.91 4.42 16.78
N LYS A 61 -15.98 4.43 18.12
CA LYS A 61 -16.97 3.63 18.85
C LYS A 61 -18.41 4.08 18.56
N GLU A 62 -18.62 5.38 18.38
CA GLU A 62 -19.95 5.96 18.13
C GLU A 62 -20.36 5.87 16.66
N SER A 63 -19.43 6.16 15.74
CA SER A 63 -19.75 6.36 14.32
C SER A 63 -19.06 5.38 13.35
N GLY A 64 -18.04 4.66 13.82
CA GLY A 64 -17.12 3.90 12.95
C GLY A 64 -17.80 2.78 12.19
N SER A 65 -18.73 2.05 12.82
CA SER A 65 -19.47 0.96 12.16
C SER A 65 -20.36 1.48 11.03
N GLU A 66 -21.10 2.57 11.26
CA GLU A 66 -21.94 3.19 10.23
C GLU A 66 -21.09 3.69 9.05
N ARG A 67 -19.98 4.36 9.34
CA ARG A 67 -19.04 4.85 8.31
C ARG A 67 -18.42 3.71 7.51
N LEU A 68 -18.04 2.61 8.16
CA LEU A 68 -17.47 1.44 7.50
C LEU A 68 -18.46 0.80 6.51
N THR A 69 -19.75 0.74 6.83
CA THR A 69 -20.76 0.22 5.90
C THR A 69 -20.96 1.08 4.65
N LYS A 70 -20.67 2.39 4.76
CA LYS A 70 -20.73 3.36 3.65
C LYS A 70 -19.42 3.47 2.88
N SER A 71 -18.33 2.94 3.43
CA SER A 71 -17.00 3.07 2.86
C SER A 71 -16.81 2.25 1.59
N GLU A 72 -16.02 2.77 0.67
CA GLU A 72 -15.66 2.07 -0.56
C GLU A 72 -14.73 0.89 -0.24
N THR A 73 -15.04 -0.27 -0.83
CA THR A 73 -14.16 -1.44 -0.78
C THR A 73 -13.21 -1.40 -1.96
N LEU A 74 -11.91 -1.44 -1.67
CA LEU A 74 -10.90 -1.44 -2.72
C LEU A 74 -10.83 -2.83 -3.38
N THR A 75 -11.15 -2.91 -4.68
CA THR A 75 -11.10 -4.16 -5.44
C THR A 75 -9.85 -4.19 -6.32
N LEU A 76 -8.96 -5.14 -6.06
CA LEU A 76 -7.63 -5.23 -6.68
C LEU A 76 -7.46 -6.57 -7.41
N LYS A 77 -6.55 -6.59 -8.39
CA LYS A 77 -6.03 -7.86 -8.93
C LYS A 77 -4.89 -8.38 -8.04
N PRO A 78 -4.62 -9.70 -8.02
CA PRO A 78 -3.43 -10.23 -7.36
C PRO A 78 -2.14 -9.57 -7.87
N GLY A 79 -1.20 -9.33 -6.96
CA GLY A 79 0.11 -8.81 -7.29
C GLY A 79 0.71 -7.88 -6.24
N LYS A 80 1.83 -7.26 -6.60
CA LYS A 80 2.56 -6.31 -5.76
C LYS A 80 1.94 -4.92 -5.79
N TYR A 81 1.73 -4.35 -4.61
CA TYR A 81 1.22 -2.98 -4.42
C TYR A 81 2.13 -2.19 -3.48
N THR A 82 2.16 -0.87 -3.69
CA THR A 82 2.76 0.08 -2.75
C THR A 82 1.69 1.05 -2.28
N PHE A 83 1.38 1.00 -0.99
CA PHE A 83 0.50 1.97 -0.34
C PHE A 83 1.33 3.20 0.04
N ARG A 84 1.11 4.31 -0.64
CA ARG A 84 1.69 5.61 -0.31
C ARG A 84 0.72 6.32 0.62
N VAL A 85 1.06 6.40 1.89
CA VAL A 85 0.18 6.86 2.96
C VAL A 85 0.68 8.20 3.49
N ALA A 86 -0.17 9.21 3.57
CA ALA A 86 0.15 10.53 4.12
C ALA A 86 -0.59 10.79 5.45
N ASN A 87 0.08 11.38 6.43
CA ASN A 87 -0.60 12.06 7.54
C ASN A 87 -0.78 13.54 7.16
N LYS A 88 -2.02 13.95 6.89
CA LYS A 88 -2.30 15.31 6.41
C LYS A 88 -2.19 16.38 7.51
N ASN A 89 -2.72 16.11 8.70
CA ASN A 89 -2.92 17.14 9.74
C ASN A 89 -3.09 16.62 11.17
N VAL A 90 -2.73 15.35 11.46
CA VAL A 90 -2.84 14.81 12.81
C VAL A 90 -1.56 15.12 13.59
N PRO A 91 -1.64 15.80 14.76
CA PRO A 91 -0.48 16.39 15.44
C PRO A 91 0.33 15.38 16.29
N TYR A 92 0.26 14.09 15.94
CA TYR A 92 0.99 13.01 16.60
C TYR A 92 1.40 11.95 15.57
N GLU A 93 2.29 11.04 15.96
CA GLU A 93 2.78 9.97 15.08
C GLU A 93 1.66 9.01 14.71
N LEU A 94 1.51 8.74 13.40
CA LEU A 94 0.61 7.72 12.87
C LEU A 94 1.39 6.52 12.33
N GLY A 95 0.63 5.51 11.91
CA GLY A 95 1.16 4.37 11.20
C GLY A 95 0.20 3.89 10.12
N PHE A 96 0.50 2.71 9.59
CA PHE A 96 -0.34 2.01 8.65
C PHE A 96 -0.23 0.52 8.96
N TRP A 97 -1.33 -0.20 8.80
CA TRP A 97 -1.35 -1.65 8.97
C TRP A 97 -2.32 -2.29 7.99
N ILE A 98 -1.78 -3.08 7.06
CA ILE A 98 -2.54 -3.95 6.17
C ILE A 98 -2.33 -5.42 6.57
N ARG A 99 -3.38 -6.22 6.51
CA ARG A 99 -3.38 -7.62 6.93
C ARG A 99 -4.50 -8.42 6.29
N GLU A 100 -4.37 -9.74 6.26
CA GLU A 100 -5.51 -10.62 5.98
C GLU A 100 -6.65 -10.38 6.98
N ALA A 101 -7.90 -10.49 6.51
CA ALA A 101 -9.07 -10.11 7.29
C ALA A 101 -9.25 -10.91 8.59
N ASP A 102 -8.77 -12.15 8.62
CA ASP A 102 -8.80 -13.04 9.79
C ASP A 102 -7.42 -13.20 10.46
N TYR A 103 -6.52 -12.23 10.25
CA TYR A 103 -5.25 -12.16 10.97
C TYR A 103 -5.46 -11.91 12.46
N ASP A 104 -4.73 -12.67 13.30
CA ASP A 104 -4.76 -12.53 14.75
C ASP A 104 -3.32 -12.45 15.27
N TRP A 105 -2.95 -11.30 15.82
CA TRP A 105 -1.61 -11.05 16.37
C TRP A 105 -1.28 -11.91 17.59
N ARG A 106 -2.29 -12.53 18.22
CA ARG A 106 -2.11 -13.45 19.35
C ARG A 106 -1.82 -14.87 18.89
N ASN A 107 -2.11 -15.20 17.63
CA ASN A 107 -1.85 -16.51 17.05
C ASN A 107 -0.42 -16.55 16.43
N PRO A 108 0.52 -17.33 16.99
CA PRO A 108 1.87 -17.43 16.45
C PRO A 108 1.92 -17.98 15.03
N LEU A 109 0.96 -18.84 14.64
CA LEU A 109 0.88 -19.37 13.29
C LEU A 109 0.59 -18.26 12.29
N HIS A 110 -0.37 -17.38 12.59
CA HIS A 110 -0.73 -16.26 11.71
C HIS A 110 0.45 -15.32 11.45
N LYS A 111 1.32 -15.08 12.45
CA LYS A 111 2.52 -14.24 12.27
C LYS A 111 3.51 -14.76 11.22
N ILE A 112 3.44 -16.05 10.90
CA ILE A 112 4.39 -16.73 10.00
C ILE A 112 3.71 -17.03 8.66
N THR A 113 2.41 -17.36 8.67
CA THR A 113 1.71 -17.87 7.49
C THR A 113 0.85 -16.84 6.79
N LYS A 114 0.56 -15.70 7.42
CA LYS A 114 -0.39 -14.72 6.88
C LYS A 114 0.25 -13.39 6.58
N THR A 115 -0.30 -12.70 5.59
CA THR A 115 0.09 -11.35 5.23
C THR A 115 -0.27 -10.37 6.34
N SER A 116 0.75 -9.65 6.82
CA SER A 116 0.60 -8.52 7.75
C SER A 116 1.80 -7.57 7.59
N VAL A 117 1.56 -6.39 7.04
CA VAL A 117 2.57 -5.34 6.88
C VAL A 117 2.14 -4.12 7.69
N SER A 118 3.00 -3.67 8.59
CA SER A 118 2.77 -2.47 9.40
C SER A 118 4.02 -1.62 9.56
N GLY A 119 3.81 -0.33 9.83
CA GLY A 119 4.88 0.56 10.26
C GLY A 119 4.35 1.91 10.74
N GLY A 120 5.19 2.61 11.50
CA GLY A 120 4.95 3.96 12.02
C GLY A 120 5.65 5.04 11.20
N GLY A 121 6.04 6.14 11.86
CA GLY A 121 6.83 7.22 11.26
C GLY A 121 6.05 8.21 10.40
N LEU A 122 4.72 8.19 10.47
CA LEU A 122 3.84 9.15 9.79
C LEU A 122 3.55 10.35 10.71
N TYR A 123 4.52 11.25 10.86
CA TYR A 123 4.31 12.54 11.51
C TYR A 123 3.47 13.49 10.64
N GLU A 124 3.00 14.60 11.21
CA GLU A 124 2.20 15.58 10.46
C GLU A 124 2.93 16.05 9.18
N GLY A 125 2.23 15.96 8.04
CA GLY A 125 2.75 16.30 6.72
C GLY A 125 3.67 15.25 6.09
N VAL A 126 3.95 14.13 6.78
CA VAL A 126 4.83 13.07 6.27
C VAL A 126 4.04 12.06 5.44
N THR A 127 4.67 11.59 4.37
CA THR A 127 4.23 10.48 3.54
C THR A 127 5.22 9.32 3.65
N GLN A 128 4.72 8.09 3.78
CA GLN A 128 5.50 6.85 3.80
C GLN A 128 4.95 5.84 2.81
N GLU A 129 5.78 4.89 2.39
CA GLU A 129 5.41 3.83 1.46
C GLU A 129 5.46 2.45 2.14
N TYR A 130 4.41 1.65 1.93
CA TYR A 130 4.27 0.30 2.47
C TYR A 130 4.00 -0.66 1.32
N THR A 131 4.98 -1.50 1.01
CA THR A 131 4.87 -2.47 -0.09
C THR A 131 4.39 -3.82 0.43
N VAL A 132 3.46 -4.44 -0.29
CA VAL A 132 2.91 -5.76 0.03
C VAL A 132 2.59 -6.54 -1.24
N GLU A 133 2.78 -7.84 -1.21
CA GLU A 133 2.28 -8.76 -2.23
C GLU A 133 0.90 -9.25 -1.79
N LEU A 134 -0.10 -9.15 -2.67
CA LEU A 134 -1.47 -9.54 -2.38
C LEU A 134 -1.89 -10.74 -3.23
N GLU A 135 -2.22 -11.84 -2.56
CA GLU A 135 -2.85 -13.01 -3.15
C GLU A 135 -4.39 -12.88 -3.12
N PRO A 136 -5.15 -13.64 -3.94
CA PRO A 136 -6.61 -13.62 -3.88
C PRO A 136 -7.15 -13.83 -2.46
N GLY A 137 -8.04 -12.96 -2.00
CA GLY A 137 -8.54 -12.99 -0.64
C GLY A 137 -9.08 -11.66 -0.13
N GLU A 138 -9.46 -11.64 1.14
CA GLU A 138 -9.94 -10.44 1.84
C GLU A 138 -8.87 -9.90 2.79
N TYR A 139 -8.66 -8.59 2.72
CA TYR A 139 -7.70 -7.89 3.57
C TYR A 139 -8.36 -6.68 4.22
N LEU A 140 -7.74 -6.24 5.31
CA LEU A 140 -8.10 -5.04 6.04
C LEU A 140 -6.91 -4.10 6.08
N TYR A 141 -7.17 -2.80 6.00
CA TYR A 141 -6.19 -1.78 6.35
C TYR A 141 -6.75 -0.77 7.35
N SER A 142 -5.89 -0.31 8.24
CA SER A 142 -6.22 0.70 9.27
C SER A 142 -4.97 1.36 9.84
N CYS A 143 -5.17 2.31 10.76
CA CYS A 143 -4.08 2.90 11.54
C CYS A 143 -4.32 2.69 13.05
N PRO A 144 -3.52 1.83 13.72
CA PRO A 144 -3.65 1.63 15.18
C PRO A 144 -3.28 2.86 16.02
N LEU A 145 -2.43 3.75 15.49
CA LEU A 145 -1.98 4.96 16.17
C LEU A 145 -2.94 6.14 15.97
N ASN A 146 -3.73 6.13 14.89
CA ASN A 146 -4.86 7.01 14.62
C ASN A 146 -6.14 6.15 14.49
N PRO A 147 -6.62 5.49 15.56
CA PRO A 147 -7.58 4.39 15.47
C PRO A 147 -8.71 4.64 14.46
N THR A 148 -8.58 4.09 13.25
CA THR A 148 -9.57 4.18 12.16
C THR A 148 -10.46 2.94 12.15
N PRO A 149 -11.58 2.93 11.40
CA PRO A 149 -12.20 1.69 10.94
C PRO A 149 -11.21 0.77 10.22
N ASP A 150 -11.54 -0.52 10.16
CA ASP A 150 -10.83 -1.52 9.36
C ASP A 150 -11.43 -1.58 7.95
N TYR A 151 -10.91 -0.77 7.04
CA TYR A 151 -11.41 -0.69 5.66
C TYR A 151 -11.03 -1.92 4.85
N ARG A 152 -11.88 -2.28 3.88
CA ARG A 152 -11.80 -3.56 3.18
C ARG A 152 -11.06 -3.46 1.85
N ILE A 153 -10.31 -4.52 1.56
CA ILE A 153 -9.74 -4.80 0.25
C ILE A 153 -10.17 -6.20 -0.16
N ILE A 154 -10.64 -6.35 -1.40
CA ILE A 154 -10.92 -7.64 -2.03
C ILE A 154 -9.95 -7.83 -3.18
N VAL A 155 -9.25 -8.96 -3.20
CA VAL A 155 -8.28 -9.30 -4.24
C VAL A 155 -8.81 -10.47 -5.06
N GLN A 156 -9.02 -10.28 -6.36
CA GLN A 156 -9.62 -11.28 -7.27
C GLN A 156 -9.13 -11.18 -8.72
#